data_AF-A0A0B6YPN6-F1
#
_entry.id   AF-A0A0B6YPN6-F1
#
_cell.length_a   1.000
_cell.length_b   1.000
_cell.length_c   1.000
_cell.angle_alpha   90.00
_cell.angle_beta   90.00
_cell.angle_gamma   90.00
#
_symmetry.space_group_name_H-M   'P 1'
#
loop_
_entity.id
_entity.type
_entity.pdbx_description
1 polymer ?
#
loop_
_entity_poly.entity_id
_entity_poly.type
_entity_poly.pdbx_seq_one_letter_code
_entity_poly.pdbx_strand_id
1 'polypeptide(L)'
;CGQSSQYEALFHGVPTLCMPIFLDQPYNAERARSKGFGLTIDLKKSSADDISSHIIEIYTNTTYTKNIKSASKLFKINYKL
;
A
#
# COMPACT_ATOMS: atom_id res chain seq x y z
N CYS A 1 -1.69 -3.96 -7.95
CA CYS A 1 -1.23 -4.49 -6.62
C CYS A 1 -0.52 -5.82 -6.81
N GLY A 2 0.47 -5.86 -7.69
CA GLY A 2 1.23 -7.09 -7.97
C GLY A 2 2.16 -7.43 -6.81
N GLN A 3 2.39 -8.72 -6.58
CA GLN A 3 3.17 -9.18 -5.44
C GLN A 3 4.57 -8.54 -5.37
N SER A 4 5.30 -8.48 -6.49
CA SER A 4 6.64 -7.86 -6.54
C SER A 4 6.62 -6.38 -6.18
N SER A 5 5.70 -5.60 -6.76
CA SER A 5 5.57 -4.17 -6.45
C SER A 5 5.19 -3.92 -4.98
N GLN A 6 4.37 -4.79 -4.37
CA GLN A 6 4.07 -4.69 -2.95
C GLN A 6 5.32 -4.95 -2.09
N TYR A 7 6.20 -5.87 -2.49
CA TYR A 7 7.47 -6.11 -1.79
C TYR A 7 8.46 -4.97 -1.97
N GLU A 8 8.56 -4.37 -3.15
CA GLU A 8 9.38 -3.17 -3.38
C GLU A 8 8.90 -2.00 -2.51
N ALA A 9 7.59 -1.75 -2.47
CA ALA A 9 6.99 -0.74 -1.61
C ALA A 9 7.29 -1.01 -0.12
N LEU A 10 7.16 -2.26 0.34
CA LEU A 10 7.54 -2.68 1.69
C LEU A 10 9.03 -2.46 1.95
N PHE A 11 9.90 -2.87 1.03
CA PHE A 11 11.34 -2.76 1.19
C PHE A 11 11.79 -1.31 1.33
N HIS A 12 11.22 -0.40 0.55
CA HIS A 12 11.51 1.03 0.61
C HIS A 12 10.68 1.80 1.65
N GLY A 13 9.68 1.16 2.27
CA GLY A 13 8.81 1.82 3.26
C GLY A 13 7.96 2.93 2.64
N VAL A 14 7.42 2.70 1.44
CA VAL A 14 6.59 3.65 0.69
C VAL A 14 5.13 3.19 0.70
N PRO A 15 4.19 3.95 1.30
CA PRO A 15 2.78 3.56 1.32
C PRO A 15 2.18 3.60 -0.09
N THR A 16 1.12 2.81 -0.33
CA THR A 16 0.57 2.60 -1.67
C THR A 16 -0.93 2.86 -1.76
N LEU A 17 -1.38 3.48 -2.86
CA LEU A 17 -2.79 3.45 -3.26
C LEU A 17 -3.00 2.28 -4.22
N CYS A 18 -3.74 1.28 -3.77
CA CYS A 18 -3.93 0.03 -4.48
C CYS A 18 -5.19 0.06 -5.35
N MET A 19 -5.04 -0.14 -6.66
CA MET A 19 -6.15 -0.32 -7.60
C MET A 19 -6.06 -1.73 -8.23
N PRO A 20 -6.65 -2.76 -7.60
CA PRO A 20 -6.54 -4.14 -8.07
C PRO A 20 -7.40 -4.37 -9.31
N ILE A 21 -6.88 -5.15 -10.28
CA ILE A 21 -7.58 -5.44 -11.54
C ILE A 21 -8.06 -6.90 -11.61
N PHE A 22 -7.18 -7.88 -11.36
CA PHE A 22 -7.51 -9.31 -11.46
C PHE A 22 -6.56 -10.21 -10.64
N LEU A 23 -6.89 -11.51 -10.58
CA LEU A 23 -6.12 -12.59 -9.94
C LEU A 23 -5.84 -12.33 -8.45
N ASP A 24 -4.58 -12.29 -8.04
CA ASP A 24 -4.14 -12.15 -6.65
C ASP A 24 -4.10 -10.68 -6.19
N GLN A 25 -4.26 -9.72 -7.11
CA GLN A 25 -4.17 -8.30 -6.80
C GLN A 25 -5.18 -7.84 -5.73
N PRO A 26 -6.47 -8.27 -5.74
CA PRO A 26 -7.41 -7.91 -4.68
C PRO A 26 -6.96 -8.38 -3.30
N TYR A 27 -6.43 -9.60 -3.19
CA TYR A 27 -5.89 -10.12 -1.93
C TYR A 27 -4.67 -9.34 -1.47
N ASN A 28 -3.73 -9.05 -2.37
CA ASN A 28 -2.53 -8.28 -2.07
C ASN A 28 -2.87 -6.84 -1.62
N ALA A 29 -3.86 -6.22 -2.27
CA ALA A 29 -4.37 -4.89 -1.91
C ALA A 29 -4.97 -4.90 -0.51
N GLU A 30 -5.84 -5.86 -0.20
CA GLU A 30 -6.47 -5.97 1.10
C GLU A 30 -5.46 -6.30 2.21
N ARG A 31 -4.44 -7.11 1.91
CA ARG A 31 -3.31 -7.35 2.83
C ARG A 31 -2.51 -6.08 3.12
N ALA A 32 -2.31 -5.22 2.13
CA ALA A 32 -1.63 -3.94 2.35
C ALA A 32 -2.50 -2.99 3.18
N ARG A 33 -3.81 -2.91 2.87
CA ARG A 33 -4.78 -2.08 3.60
C ARG A 33 -4.92 -2.50 5.05
N SER A 34 -5.13 -3.79 5.32
CA SER A 34 -5.28 -4.35 6.68
C SER A 34 -4.04 -4.15 7.55
N LYS A 35 -2.84 -4.14 6.96
CA LYS A 35 -1.58 -3.79 7.65
C LYS A 35 -1.37 -2.28 7.81
N GLY A 36 -2.28 -1.46 7.29
CA GLY A 36 -2.16 -0.01 7.30
C GLY A 36 -0.98 0.49 6.46
N PHE A 37 -0.63 -0.19 5.36
CA PHE A 37 0.42 0.23 4.42
C PHE A 37 -0.12 1.13 3.30
N GLY A 38 -1.42 1.41 3.31
CA GLY A 38 -2.07 2.22 2.30
C GLY A 38 -3.57 1.94 2.21
N LEU A 39 -4.17 2.37 1.11
CA LEU A 39 -5.60 2.25 0.84
C LEU A 39 -5.85 1.43 -0.42
N THR A 40 -7.09 0.98 -0.60
CA THR A 40 -7.55 0.28 -1.81
C THR A 40 -8.74 1.02 -2.41
N ILE A 41 -8.76 1.16 -3.73
CA ILE A 41 -9.84 1.79 -4.49
C ILE A 41 -10.40 0.82 -5.53
N ASP A 42 -11.65 1.02 -5.92
CA ASP A 42 -12.33 0.22 -6.93
C ASP A 42 -12.23 0.93 -8.28
N LEU A 43 -11.49 0.34 -9.22
CA LEU A 43 -11.27 0.87 -10.57
C LEU A 43 -12.58 1.27 -11.29
N LYS A 44 -13.70 0.57 -11.02
CA LYS A 44 -14.97 0.80 -11.72
C LYS A 44 -15.87 1.82 -11.02
N LYS A 45 -15.58 2.14 -9.76
CA LYS A 45 -16.45 3.00 -8.93
C LYS A 45 -15.79 4.32 -8.52
N SER A 46 -14.47 4.36 -8.45
CA SER A 46 -13.75 5.54 -8.01
C SER A 46 -13.69 6.60 -9.12
N SER A 47 -14.13 7.80 -8.78
CA SER A 47 -13.96 9.01 -9.59
C SER A 47 -12.54 9.57 -9.50
N ALA A 48 -12.21 10.56 -10.32
CA ALA A 48 -10.94 11.28 -10.22
C ALA A 48 -10.79 12.00 -8.87
N ASP A 49 -11.87 12.53 -8.33
CA ASP A 49 -11.88 13.21 -7.03
C ASP A 49 -11.68 12.21 -5.88
N ASP A 50 -12.26 11.01 -5.98
CA ASP A 50 -11.97 9.92 -5.04
C ASP A 50 -10.48 9.57 -5.07
N ILE A 51 -9.89 9.39 -6.25
CA ILE A 51 -8.46 9.08 -6.35
C ILE A 51 -7.60 10.19 -5.73
N SER A 52 -7.89 11.46 -6.05
CA SER A 52 -7.17 12.62 -5.54
C SER A 52 -7.24 12.71 -4.01
N SER A 53 -8.44 12.57 -3.44
CA SER A 53 -8.65 12.59 -1.99
C SER A 53 -7.91 11.45 -1.27
N HIS A 54 -7.91 10.24 -1.81
CA HIS A 54 -7.18 9.12 -1.21
C HIS A 54 -5.65 9.31 -1.30
N ILE A 55 -5.14 9.93 -2.37
CA ILE A 55 -3.72 10.31 -2.47
C ILE A 55 -3.38 11.33 -1.38
N ILE A 56 -4.19 12.37 -1.22
CA ILE A 56 -4.01 13.38 -0.17
C ILE A 56 -4.05 12.74 1.22
N GLU A 57 -4.97 11.79 1.45
CA GLU A 57 -5.05 11.07 2.72
C GLU A 57 -3.76 10.28 3.01
N ILE A 58 -3.28 9.48 2.05
CA ILE A 58 -2.04 8.70 2.22
C ILE A 58 -0.84 9.61 2.48
N TYR A 59 -0.79 10.77 1.81
CA TYR A 59 0.27 11.74 1.95
C TYR A 59 0.25 12.46 3.31
N THR A 60 -0.93 12.87 3.78
CA THR A 60 -1.09 13.67 5.00
C THR A 60 -1.17 12.83 6.27
N ASN A 61 -1.80 11.65 6.23
CA ASN A 61 -1.92 10.76 7.37
C ASN A 61 -0.64 9.94 7.55
N THR A 62 0.21 10.41 8.48
CA THR A 62 1.51 9.77 8.76
C THR A 62 1.43 8.31 9.23
N THR A 63 0.25 7.81 9.62
CA THR A 63 0.05 6.43 10.07
C THR A 63 0.49 5.42 9.01
N TYR A 64 0.13 5.65 7.74
CA TYR A 64 0.50 4.74 6.64
C TYR A 64 2.03 4.64 6.48
N THR A 65 2.69 5.80 6.47
CA THR A 65 4.16 5.89 6.37
C THR A 65 4.84 5.26 7.59
N LYS A 66 4.34 5.51 8.82
CA LYS A 66 4.89 4.94 10.06
C LYS A 66 4.80 3.41 10.08
N ASN A 67 3.65 2.87 9.67
CA ASN A 67 3.42 1.43 9.65
C ASN A 67 4.33 0.73 8.65
N ILE A 68 4.38 1.21 7.41
CA ILE A 68 5.19 0.55 6.38
C ILE A 68 6.70 0.74 6.60
N LYS A 69 7.15 1.87 7.18
CA LYS A 69 8.57 2.04 7.56
C LYS A 69 8.97 1.11 8.71
N SER A 70 8.09 0.91 9.70
CA SER A 70 8.31 -0.08 10.76
C SER A 70 8.42 -1.49 10.17
N ALA A 71 7.53 -1.84 9.25
CA ALA A 71 7.57 -3.13 8.56
C ALA A 71 8.81 -3.28 7.67
N SER A 72 9.24 -2.23 6.97
CA SER A 72 10.49 -2.19 6.18
C SER A 72 11.70 -2.51 7.05
N LYS A 73 11.80 -1.89 8.24
CA LYS A 73 12.87 -2.16 9.20
C LYS A 73 12.88 -3.62 9.64
N LEU A 74 11.73 -4.17 9.99
CA LEU A 74 11.61 -5.59 10.38
C LEU A 74 11.94 -6.53 9.22
N PHE A 75 11.50 -6.20 8.01
CA PHE A 75 11.79 -6.98 6.81
C PHE A 75 13.32 -7.06 6.59
N LYS A 76 14.03 -5.94 6.62
CA LYS A 76 15.48 -5.91 6.44
C LYS A 76 16.21 -6.70 7.53
N ILE A 77 15.81 -6.55 8.80
CA ILE A 77 16.35 -7.35 9.92
C ILE A 77 16.17 -8.86 9.68
N ASN A 78 14.96 -9.29 9.30
CA ASN A 78 14.64 -10.71 9.11
C ASN A 78 15.40 -11.35 7.96
N TYR A 79 15.67 -10.59 6.89
CA TYR A 79 16.38 -11.08 5.70
C TYR A 79 17.88 -10.74 5.69
N LYS A 80 18.41 -10.16 6.77
CA LYS A 80 19.82 -9.72 6.89
C LYS A 80 20.24 -8.76 5.75
N LEU A 81 19.34 -7.85 5.38
CA LEU A 81 19.52 -6.81 4.34
C LEU A 81 19.85 -5.44 4.94
#